data_AF-A0AAW9RRP2-F1
#
_entry.id   AF-A0AAW9RRP2-F1
#
_cell.length_a   1.000
_cell.length_b   1.000
_cell.length_c   1.000
_cell.angle_alpha   90.00
_cell.angle_beta   90.00
_cell.angle_gamma   90.00
#
_symmetry.space_group_name_H-M   'P 1'
#
loop_
_entity.id
_entity.type
_entity.pdbx_description
1 polymer ?
#
loop_
_entity_poly.entity_id
_entity_poly.type
_entity_poly.pdbx_seq_one_letter_code
_entity_poly.pdbx_strand_id
1 'polypeptide(L)'
;MCGAEGKDTLVLVHGYASTFETSLQRGLQLADLYKPNGQPLNVVVFSWPADGKMTPYMSYFNDRNDARDSGEAMARAILILKEYIESLTPEERCDRAIHVLAHSMGNYALRYGVQRLRSRLGDKLPRLFQEILLVAADEDNDAFDHDHKLRPLPKLGRRVSVYFAPQDRALVISDTTKGNPDRLGSDGPVQVSGLPTKVILIDGRNVAFVGDPWTAHQYYRTSPRVAKDITATLAGIPVDQIAGRVHVPDLRAWRIEAG
;
A
#
# COMPACT_ATOMS: atom_id res chain seq x y z
N MET A 1 -1.15 -14.21 24.63
CA MET A 1 -0.78 -13.55 25.89
C MET A 1 -0.50 -12.08 25.59
N CYS A 2 -1.43 -11.17 25.90
CA CYS A 2 -1.12 -9.74 25.92
C CYS A 2 -0.16 -9.51 27.10
N GLY A 3 1.15 -9.47 26.80
CA GLY A 3 2.11 -8.75 27.63
C GLY A 3 1.82 -7.24 27.56
N ALA A 4 2.45 -6.46 28.42
CA ALA A 4 2.17 -5.05 28.70
C ALA A 4 2.23 -4.04 27.52
N GLU A 5 2.38 -4.48 26.26
CA GLU A 5 2.53 -3.63 25.07
C GLU A 5 1.88 -4.30 23.84
N GLY A 6 0.62 -3.95 23.53
CA GLY A 6 -0.02 -4.35 22.28
C GLY A 6 0.61 -3.63 21.07
N LYS A 7 1.13 -4.39 20.11
CA LYS A 7 1.75 -3.92 18.85
C LYS A 7 0.78 -4.06 17.66
N ASP A 8 0.53 -3.00 16.91
CA ASP A 8 -0.25 -3.10 15.67
C ASP A 8 0.43 -4.04 14.66
N THR A 9 -0.33 -4.56 13.70
CA THR A 9 0.22 -5.41 12.63
C THR A 9 0.17 -4.68 11.29
N LEU A 10 1.27 -4.75 10.54
CA LEU A 10 1.35 -4.30 9.16
C LEU A 10 1.59 -5.49 8.23
N VAL A 11 0.66 -5.70 7.31
CA VAL A 11 0.83 -6.64 6.21
C VAL A 11 1.57 -5.93 5.06
N LEU A 12 2.77 -6.37 4.73
CA LEU A 12 3.53 -5.89 3.58
C LEU A 12 3.21 -6.75 2.35
N VAL A 13 2.76 -6.12 1.27
CA VAL A 13 2.69 -6.70 -0.08
C VAL A 13 3.79 -6.08 -0.92
N HIS A 14 4.85 -6.85 -1.19
CA HIS A 14 6.04 -6.34 -1.88
C HIS A 14 5.78 -6.04 -3.38
N GLY A 15 6.68 -5.24 -3.97
CA GLY A 15 6.67 -4.91 -5.40
C GLY A 15 7.45 -5.89 -6.28
N TYR A 16 7.61 -5.49 -7.54
CA TYR A 16 8.35 -6.17 -8.61
C TYR A 16 9.80 -6.53 -8.21
N ALA A 17 10.36 -7.57 -8.83
CA ALA A 17 11.75 -8.00 -8.71
C ALA A 17 12.21 -8.22 -7.26
N SER A 18 11.34 -8.80 -6.43
CA SER A 18 11.66 -9.13 -5.04
C SER A 18 11.74 -10.64 -4.87
N THR A 19 12.86 -11.16 -4.39
CA THR A 19 12.91 -12.54 -3.88
C THR A 19 12.15 -12.66 -2.55
N PHE A 20 11.85 -13.88 -2.12
CA PHE A 20 11.31 -14.13 -0.78
C PHE A 20 12.17 -13.51 0.32
N GLU A 21 13.49 -13.71 0.27
CA GLU A 21 14.45 -13.18 1.25
C GLU A 21 14.46 -11.65 1.28
N THR A 22 14.53 -11.00 0.10
CA THR A 22 14.51 -9.53 0.04
C THR A 22 13.18 -8.95 0.52
N SER A 23 12.07 -9.68 0.33
CA SER A 23 10.76 -9.29 0.84
C SER A 23 10.71 -9.36 2.36
N LEU A 24 11.30 -10.39 2.97
CA LEU A 24 11.44 -10.49 4.44
C LEU A 24 12.37 -9.41 5.01
N GLN A 25 13.51 -9.15 4.36
CA GLN A 25 14.44 -8.09 4.77
C GLN A 25 13.75 -6.71 4.73
N ARG A 26 12.93 -6.45 3.70
CA ARG A 26 12.10 -5.23 3.64
C ARG A 26 11.09 -5.20 4.77
N GLY A 27 10.42 -6.32 5.06
CA GLY A 27 9.51 -6.42 6.20
C GLY A 27 10.17 -6.06 7.53
N LEU A 28 11.37 -6.59 7.78
CA LEU A 28 12.17 -6.27 8.96
C LEU A 28 12.55 -4.78 9.00
N GLN A 29 12.99 -4.21 7.88
CA GLN A 29 13.31 -2.79 7.79
C GLN A 29 12.09 -1.92 8.16
N LEU A 30 10.89 -2.28 7.72
CA LEU A 30 9.67 -1.55 8.06
C LEU A 30 9.30 -1.67 9.55
N ALA A 31 9.55 -2.84 10.16
CA ALA A 31 9.32 -3.04 11.60
C ALA A 31 10.22 -2.14 12.46
N ASP A 32 11.45 -1.89 12.02
CA ASP A 32 12.38 -0.98 12.70
C ASP A 32 12.04 0.49 12.45
N LEU A 33 11.60 0.80 11.22
CA LEU A 33 11.37 2.16 10.75
C LEU A 33 10.06 2.76 11.30
N TYR A 34 8.98 2.00 11.35
CA TYR A 34 7.66 2.50 11.73
C TYR A 34 7.33 2.17 13.18
N LYS A 35 7.12 3.21 13.97
CA LYS A 35 6.77 3.11 15.39
C LYS A 35 5.52 3.95 15.71
N PRO A 36 4.34 3.55 15.22
CA PRO A 36 3.11 4.29 15.50
C PRO A 36 2.90 4.38 17.01
N ASN A 37 2.58 5.57 17.52
CA ASN A 37 2.46 5.85 18.95
C ASN A 37 3.72 5.50 19.78
N GLY A 38 4.90 5.46 19.13
CA GLY A 38 6.15 5.05 19.77
C GLY A 38 6.28 3.55 20.02
N GLN A 39 5.29 2.75 19.60
CA GLN A 39 5.24 1.31 19.84
C GLN A 39 5.84 0.52 18.67
N PRO A 40 6.48 -0.64 18.92
CA PRO A 40 6.96 -1.50 17.85
C PRO A 40 5.79 -2.04 17.00
N LEU A 41 6.06 -2.33 15.73
CA LEU A 41 5.08 -2.87 14.78
C LEU A 41 5.36 -4.35 14.52
N ASN A 42 4.32 -5.19 14.51
CA ASN A 42 4.43 -6.54 13.98
C ASN A 42 4.32 -6.49 12.45
N VAL A 43 5.26 -7.08 11.71
CA VAL A 43 5.22 -7.08 10.24
C VAL A 43 5.03 -8.50 9.70
N VAL A 44 4.00 -8.67 8.89
CA VAL A 44 3.71 -9.91 8.17
C VAL A 44 3.93 -9.64 6.68
N VAL A 45 4.71 -10.46 6.00
CA VAL A 45 4.97 -10.29 4.57
C VAL A 45 4.11 -11.26 3.78
N PHE A 46 3.24 -10.73 2.91
CA PHE A 46 2.63 -11.52 1.85
C PHE A 46 3.58 -11.54 0.66
N SER A 47 4.19 -12.70 0.41
CA SER A 47 5.08 -12.90 -0.72
C SER A 47 4.35 -13.56 -1.89
N TRP A 48 4.48 -12.98 -3.07
CA TRP A 48 4.07 -13.54 -4.34
C TRP A 48 5.32 -13.86 -5.19
N PRO A 49 5.24 -14.77 -6.17
CA PRO A 49 6.43 -15.33 -6.82
C PRO A 49 7.00 -14.37 -7.87
N ALA A 50 7.54 -13.22 -7.43
CA ALA A 50 8.33 -12.33 -8.27
C ALA A 50 9.70 -12.97 -8.59
N ASP A 51 10.17 -12.78 -9.83
CA ASP A 51 11.38 -13.41 -10.38
C ASP A 51 12.67 -12.99 -9.65
N GLY A 52 12.65 -11.89 -8.89
CA GLY A 52 13.82 -11.35 -8.21
C GLY A 52 14.89 -10.77 -9.15
N LYS A 53 14.55 -10.62 -10.44
CA LYS A 53 15.46 -10.18 -11.50
C LYS A 53 14.92 -8.93 -12.17
N MET A 54 15.79 -7.96 -12.42
CA MET A 54 15.48 -6.78 -13.23
C MET A 54 15.93 -6.99 -14.69
N THR A 55 15.45 -8.06 -15.33
CA THR A 55 15.76 -8.32 -16.75
C THR A 55 14.79 -7.51 -17.63
N PRO A 56 15.24 -6.64 -18.55
CA PRO A 56 14.37 -5.70 -19.24
C PRO A 56 13.17 -6.38 -19.93
N TYR A 57 11.98 -5.79 -19.75
CA TYR A 57 10.70 -6.15 -20.35
C TYR A 57 10.13 -7.54 -20.00
N MET A 58 10.86 -8.64 -20.20
CA MET A 58 10.31 -9.99 -20.05
C MET A 58 10.00 -10.32 -18.58
N SER A 59 10.94 -10.04 -17.66
CA SER A 59 10.70 -10.28 -16.23
C SER A 59 9.58 -9.39 -15.67
N TYR A 60 9.39 -8.19 -16.22
CA TYR A 60 8.29 -7.32 -15.85
C TYR A 60 6.92 -7.92 -16.21
N PHE A 61 6.77 -8.45 -17.43
CA PHE A 61 5.53 -9.11 -17.84
C PHE A 61 5.27 -10.41 -17.07
N ASN A 62 6.32 -11.19 -16.80
CA ASN A 62 6.22 -12.39 -15.98
C ASN A 62 5.74 -12.05 -14.57
N ASP A 63 6.45 -11.17 -13.85
CA ASP A 63 6.07 -10.73 -12.51
C ASP A 63 4.64 -10.15 -12.50
N ARG A 64 4.23 -9.44 -13.56
CA ARG A 64 2.86 -8.91 -13.63
C ARG A 64 1.81 -10.03 -13.79
N ASN A 65 2.11 -11.07 -14.56
CA ASN A 65 1.26 -12.26 -14.65
C ASN A 65 1.23 -13.01 -13.31
N ASP A 66 2.37 -13.18 -12.67
CA ASP A 66 2.48 -13.85 -11.37
C ASP A 66 1.76 -13.08 -10.26
N ALA A 67 1.88 -11.76 -10.24
CA ALA A 67 1.13 -10.88 -9.35
C ALA A 67 -0.39 -11.01 -9.56
N ARG A 68 -0.84 -11.08 -10.83
CA ARG A 68 -2.26 -11.34 -11.16
C ARG A 68 -2.72 -12.69 -10.63
N ASP A 69 -1.96 -13.73 -10.94
CA ASP A 69 -2.34 -15.11 -10.69
C ASP A 69 -2.26 -15.43 -9.18
N SER A 70 -1.48 -14.65 -8.42
CA SER A 70 -1.44 -14.65 -6.95
C SER A 70 -2.69 -14.10 -6.27
N GLY A 71 -3.63 -13.50 -7.00
CA GLY A 71 -4.86 -12.94 -6.43
C GLY A 71 -5.69 -13.98 -5.64
N GLU A 72 -5.67 -15.24 -6.08
CA GLU A 72 -6.36 -16.33 -5.38
C GLU A 72 -5.72 -16.62 -4.02
N ALA A 73 -4.39 -16.67 -3.95
CA ALA A 73 -3.66 -16.85 -2.70
C ALA A 73 -3.87 -15.65 -1.76
N MET A 74 -3.91 -14.44 -2.30
CA MET A 74 -4.15 -13.24 -1.50
C MET A 74 -5.55 -13.19 -0.91
N ALA A 75 -6.58 -13.54 -1.70
CA ALA A 75 -7.94 -13.64 -1.20
C ALA A 75 -8.05 -14.68 -0.07
N ARG A 76 -7.41 -15.84 -0.24
CA ARG A 76 -7.35 -16.87 0.81
C ARG A 76 -6.64 -16.36 2.07
N ALA A 77 -5.51 -15.67 1.94
CA ALA A 77 -4.78 -15.11 3.08
C ALA A 77 -5.65 -14.12 3.87
N ILE A 78 -6.40 -13.25 3.18
CA ILE A 78 -7.31 -12.30 3.81
C ILE A 78 -8.48 -13.02 4.52
N LEU A 79 -9.01 -14.09 3.94
CA LEU A 79 -10.07 -14.89 4.57
C LEU A 79 -9.56 -15.66 5.80
N ILE A 80 -8.37 -16.26 5.74
CA ILE A 80 -7.73 -16.91 6.89
C ILE A 80 -7.49 -15.89 8.01
N LEU A 81 -7.02 -14.69 7.66
CA LEU A 81 -6.84 -13.60 8.63
C LEU A 81 -8.16 -13.20 9.27
N LYS A 82 -9.23 -13.06 8.47
CA LYS A 82 -10.58 -12.79 8.97
C LYS A 82 -11.03 -13.86 9.97
N GLU A 83 -10.96 -15.13 9.58
CA GLU A 83 -11.35 -16.26 10.42
C GLU A 83 -10.53 -16.29 11.72
N TYR A 84 -9.23 -16.04 11.63
CA TYR A 84 -8.36 -15.93 12.81
C TYR A 84 -8.83 -14.81 13.75
N ILE A 85 -9.06 -13.59 13.24
CA ILE A 85 -9.52 -12.46 14.07
C ILE A 85 -10.89 -12.74 14.70
N GLU A 86 -11.80 -13.36 13.96
CA GLU A 86 -13.13 -13.73 14.46
C GLU A 86 -13.08 -14.85 15.51
N SER A 87 -12.01 -15.64 15.54
CA SER A 87 -11.81 -16.68 16.56
C SER A 87 -11.25 -16.15 17.89
N LEU A 88 -10.72 -14.92 17.91
CA LEU A 88 -10.14 -14.30 19.11
C LEU A 88 -11.21 -13.65 20.00
N THR A 89 -11.06 -13.75 21.32
CA THR A 89 -11.86 -12.94 22.26
C THR A 89 -11.47 -11.46 22.18
N PRO A 90 -12.33 -10.52 22.64
CA PRO A 90 -11.97 -9.10 22.74
C PRO A 90 -10.65 -8.86 23.50
N GLU A 91 -10.44 -9.61 24.59
CA GLU A 91 -9.23 -9.56 25.41
C GLU A 91 -8.00 -10.11 24.67
N GLU A 92 -8.17 -11.06 23.76
CA GLU A 92 -7.07 -11.56 22.93
C GLU A 92 -6.75 -10.61 21.77
N ARG A 93 -7.77 -9.94 21.23
CA ARG A 93 -7.64 -8.95 20.15
C ARG A 93 -6.96 -7.65 20.64
N CYS A 94 -7.17 -7.27 21.91
CA CYS A 94 -6.53 -6.11 22.55
C CYS A 94 -6.65 -4.81 21.74
N ASP A 95 -7.75 -4.59 21.00
CA ASP A 95 -7.99 -3.45 20.11
C ASP A 95 -6.86 -3.11 19.10
N ARG A 96 -6.05 -4.10 18.75
CA ARG A 96 -4.88 -3.91 17.87
C ARG A 96 -5.33 -3.66 16.43
N ALA A 97 -4.74 -2.65 15.81
CA ALA A 97 -5.02 -2.33 14.43
C ALA A 97 -4.24 -3.27 13.49
N ILE A 98 -4.87 -3.60 12.37
CA ILE A 98 -4.23 -4.30 11.27
C ILE A 98 -4.20 -3.36 10.08
N HIS A 99 -3.04 -3.14 9.52
CA HIS A 99 -2.81 -2.29 8.37
C HIS A 99 -2.27 -3.13 7.22
N VAL A 100 -2.35 -2.61 6.01
CA VAL A 100 -1.68 -3.19 4.84
C VAL A 100 -0.94 -2.10 4.09
N LEU A 101 0.29 -2.39 3.67
CA LEU A 101 1.07 -1.56 2.76
C LEU A 101 1.38 -2.37 1.52
N ALA A 102 0.83 -1.92 0.39
CA ALA A 102 1.16 -2.45 -0.93
C ALA A 102 2.08 -1.48 -1.66
N HIS A 103 3.23 -1.98 -2.08
CA HIS A 103 4.24 -1.18 -2.79
C HIS A 103 4.29 -1.57 -4.26
N SER A 104 4.31 -0.58 -5.17
CA SER A 104 4.53 -0.83 -6.61
C SER A 104 3.57 -1.87 -7.18
N MET A 105 4.08 -2.90 -7.87
CA MET A 105 3.32 -4.02 -8.42
C MET A 105 2.56 -4.84 -7.36
N GLY A 106 2.90 -4.71 -6.08
CA GLY A 106 2.09 -5.26 -4.98
C GLY A 106 0.67 -4.70 -4.94
N ASN A 107 0.45 -3.48 -5.45
CA ASN A 107 -0.88 -2.90 -5.59
C ASN A 107 -1.71 -3.61 -6.68
N TYR A 108 -1.04 -4.06 -7.75
CA TYR A 108 -1.65 -4.87 -8.80
C TYR A 108 -2.02 -6.26 -8.28
N ALA A 109 -1.15 -6.89 -7.47
CA ALA A 109 -1.48 -8.12 -6.77
C ALA A 109 -2.68 -7.91 -5.82
N LEU A 110 -2.70 -6.81 -5.07
CA LEU A 110 -3.80 -6.42 -4.20
C LEU A 110 -5.12 -6.27 -4.96
N ARG A 111 -5.10 -5.65 -6.14
CA ARG A 111 -6.28 -5.56 -7.01
C ARG A 111 -6.88 -6.93 -7.30
N TYR A 112 -6.07 -7.90 -7.73
CA TYR A 112 -6.59 -9.23 -8.02
C TYR A 112 -7.02 -9.98 -6.75
N GLY A 113 -6.36 -9.75 -5.62
CA GLY A 113 -6.85 -10.22 -4.32
C GLY A 113 -8.26 -9.71 -4.01
N VAL A 114 -8.51 -8.41 -4.20
CA VAL A 114 -9.83 -7.79 -4.02
C VAL A 114 -10.87 -8.37 -4.99
N GLN A 115 -10.51 -8.55 -6.28
CA GLN A 115 -11.40 -9.18 -7.26
C GLN A 115 -11.81 -10.59 -6.85
N ARG A 116 -10.85 -11.42 -6.39
CA ARG A 116 -11.10 -12.80 -5.96
C ARG A 116 -11.89 -12.88 -4.65
N LEU A 117 -11.67 -11.94 -3.73
CA LEU A 117 -12.53 -11.81 -2.55
C LEU A 117 -13.96 -11.46 -2.95
N ARG A 118 -14.13 -10.48 -3.84
CA ARG A 118 -15.44 -10.06 -4.32
C ARG A 118 -16.17 -11.15 -5.09
N SER A 119 -15.47 -11.96 -5.88
CA SER A 119 -16.11 -13.09 -6.58
C SER A 119 -16.65 -14.16 -5.61
N ARG A 120 -16.10 -14.27 -4.40
CA ARG A 120 -16.57 -15.22 -3.36
C ARG A 120 -17.62 -14.63 -2.44
N LEU A 121 -17.46 -13.37 -2.05
CA LEU A 121 -18.28 -12.73 -1.01
C LEU A 121 -19.33 -11.75 -1.56
N GLY A 122 -19.29 -11.47 -2.87
CA GLY A 122 -20.02 -10.35 -3.46
C GLY A 122 -19.59 -9.03 -2.81
N ASP A 123 -20.56 -8.17 -2.52
CA ASP A 123 -20.31 -6.88 -1.88
C ASP A 123 -20.11 -6.92 -0.37
N LYS A 124 -20.20 -8.11 0.25
CA LYS A 124 -20.00 -8.33 1.70
C LYS A 124 -18.51 -8.47 2.06
N LEU A 125 -17.69 -7.53 1.57
CA LEU A 125 -16.26 -7.52 1.85
C LEU A 125 -15.98 -7.20 3.34
N PRO A 126 -15.09 -7.94 4.02
CA PRO A 126 -14.84 -7.77 5.44
C PRO A 126 -14.01 -6.51 5.71
N ARG A 127 -14.45 -5.67 6.63
CA ARG A 127 -13.67 -4.50 7.06
C ARG A 127 -12.62 -4.91 8.08
N LEU A 128 -11.45 -5.31 7.59
CA LEU A 128 -10.35 -5.83 8.41
C LEU A 128 -9.31 -4.77 8.74
N PHE A 129 -9.03 -3.87 7.78
CA PHE A 129 -7.88 -2.99 7.87
C PHE A 129 -8.24 -1.63 8.50
N GLN A 130 -7.39 -1.13 9.39
CA GLN A 130 -7.47 0.24 9.88
C GLN A 130 -6.94 1.23 8.82
N GLU A 131 -5.78 0.93 8.23
CA GLU A 131 -5.18 1.69 7.12
C GLU A 131 -4.81 0.76 5.97
N ILE A 132 -5.07 1.22 4.74
CA ILE A 132 -4.58 0.60 3.52
C ILE A 132 -3.67 1.63 2.82
N LEU A 133 -2.36 1.39 2.84
CA LEU A 133 -1.36 2.24 2.21
C LEU A 133 -1.10 1.72 0.78
N LEU A 134 -1.44 2.52 -0.22
CA LEU A 134 -1.05 2.30 -1.61
C LEU A 134 0.15 3.19 -1.90
N VAL A 135 1.32 2.62 -2.04
CA VAL A 135 2.58 3.36 -2.15
C VAL A 135 3.21 3.12 -3.51
N ALA A 136 3.51 4.20 -4.24
CA ALA A 136 4.18 4.16 -5.53
C ALA A 136 3.52 3.14 -6.47
N ALA A 137 2.19 3.10 -6.48
CA ALA A 137 1.41 2.02 -7.05
C ALA A 137 1.60 1.84 -8.57
N ASP A 138 2.03 0.64 -8.98
CA ASP A 138 2.00 0.20 -10.39
C ASP A 138 0.60 -0.33 -10.74
N GLU A 139 -0.39 0.56 -10.58
CA GLU A 139 -1.76 0.40 -11.02
C GLU A 139 -2.09 1.60 -11.93
N ASP A 140 -2.99 1.40 -12.88
CA ASP A 140 -3.45 2.48 -13.75
C ASP A 140 -4.16 3.58 -12.90
N ASN A 141 -4.08 4.85 -13.29
CA ASN A 141 -4.63 5.96 -12.50
C ASN A 141 -6.17 6.02 -12.43
N ASP A 142 -6.88 5.22 -13.22
CA ASP A 142 -8.33 4.93 -13.12
C ASP A 142 -8.65 3.84 -12.06
N ALA A 143 -7.70 3.53 -11.17
CA ALA A 143 -7.79 2.44 -10.20
C ALA A 143 -9.11 2.42 -9.40
N PHE A 144 -9.68 3.59 -9.10
CA PHE A 144 -10.90 3.70 -8.31
C PHE A 144 -12.19 3.82 -9.14
N ASP A 145 -12.10 3.82 -10.47
CA ASP A 145 -13.24 4.08 -11.35
C ASP A 145 -14.05 2.81 -11.63
N HIS A 146 -13.40 1.65 -11.51
CA HIS A 146 -13.98 0.39 -11.92
C HIS A 146 -14.07 -0.66 -10.80
N ASP A 147 -15.27 -1.20 -10.61
CA ASP A 147 -15.52 -2.63 -10.84
C ASP A 147 -14.47 -3.67 -10.42
N HIS A 148 -13.64 -3.89 -11.43
CA HIS A 148 -12.61 -4.89 -11.55
C HIS A 148 -11.24 -4.30 -11.15
N LYS A 149 -11.19 -3.07 -10.63
CA LYS A 149 -9.98 -2.43 -10.10
C LYS A 149 -10.07 -2.27 -8.59
N LEU A 150 -9.51 -1.19 -8.04
CA LEU A 150 -9.46 -0.89 -6.62
C LEU A 150 -10.70 -0.14 -6.11
N ARG A 151 -11.71 0.15 -6.93
CA ARG A 151 -12.98 0.74 -6.47
C ARG A 151 -13.59 0.04 -5.24
N PRO A 152 -13.56 -1.31 -5.11
CA PRO A 152 -14.08 -1.99 -3.92
C PRO A 152 -13.13 -1.97 -2.73
N LEU A 153 -11.83 -1.72 -2.93
CA LEU A 153 -10.78 -1.78 -1.89
C LEU A 153 -11.13 -1.00 -0.63
N PRO A 154 -11.69 0.22 -0.70
CA PRO A 154 -12.04 0.95 0.49
C PRO A 154 -13.03 0.21 1.40
N LYS A 155 -13.83 -0.76 0.91
CA LYS A 155 -14.72 -1.58 1.75
C LYS A 155 -13.96 -2.46 2.75
N LEU A 156 -12.71 -2.83 2.44
CA LEU A 156 -11.85 -3.65 3.30
C LEU A 156 -11.20 -2.87 4.45
N GLY A 157 -11.21 -1.53 4.40
CA GLY A 157 -10.49 -0.69 5.36
C GLY A 157 -11.30 0.47 5.94
N ARG A 158 -10.79 1.09 7.01
CA ARG A 158 -11.34 2.37 7.52
C ARG A 158 -10.82 3.57 6.73
N ARG A 159 -9.56 3.53 6.30
CA ARG A 159 -8.91 4.56 5.49
C ARG A 159 -8.02 3.91 4.42
N VAL A 160 -7.94 4.55 3.26
CA VAL A 160 -7.03 4.22 2.17
C VAL A 160 -6.19 5.46 1.89
N SER A 161 -4.88 5.34 1.98
CA SER A 161 -3.95 6.44 1.78
C SER A 161 -3.07 6.14 0.57
N VAL A 162 -3.17 6.98 -0.45
CA VAL A 162 -2.46 6.83 -1.72
C VAL A 162 -1.28 7.78 -1.72
N TYR A 163 -0.07 7.23 -1.59
CA TYR A 163 1.17 7.98 -1.69
C TYR A 163 1.66 7.92 -3.13
N PHE A 164 1.75 9.09 -3.76
CA PHE A 164 2.22 9.23 -5.14
C PHE A 164 3.31 10.30 -5.26
N ALA A 165 4.16 10.15 -6.28
CA ALA A 165 5.24 11.08 -6.58
C ALA A 165 5.42 11.20 -8.11
N PRO A 166 5.15 12.38 -8.72
CA PRO A 166 5.28 12.58 -10.17
C PRO A 166 6.70 12.35 -10.72
N GLN A 167 7.71 12.37 -9.85
CA GLN A 167 9.10 12.11 -10.21
C GLN A 167 9.47 10.62 -10.14
N ASP A 168 8.53 9.72 -9.86
CA ASP A 168 8.79 8.27 -9.80
C ASP A 168 9.16 7.74 -11.20
N ARG A 169 10.46 7.55 -11.42
CA ARG A 169 11.01 7.11 -12.72
C ARG A 169 10.89 5.62 -12.95
N ALA A 170 10.66 4.83 -11.90
CA ALA A 170 10.52 3.38 -12.06
C ALA A 170 9.20 3.04 -12.74
N LEU A 171 8.15 3.84 -12.49
CA LEU A 171 6.83 3.65 -13.10
C LEU A 171 6.82 3.97 -14.61
N VAL A 172 7.74 4.81 -15.10
CA VAL A 172 7.87 5.10 -16.55
C VAL A 172 8.18 3.84 -17.38
N ILE A 173 8.90 2.86 -16.79
CA ILE A 173 9.17 1.56 -17.43
C ILE A 173 7.87 0.77 -17.63
N SER A 174 6.92 0.90 -16.70
CA SER A 174 5.58 0.29 -16.79
C SER A 174 4.75 0.91 -17.92
N ASP A 175 4.91 2.21 -18.17
CA ASP A 175 4.07 2.97 -19.12
C ASP A 175 4.43 2.69 -20.58
N THR A 176 5.74 2.65 -20.87
CA THR A 176 6.30 2.46 -22.22
C THR A 176 5.83 1.15 -22.87
N THR A 177 5.34 0.19 -22.08
CA THR A 177 4.95 -1.15 -22.53
C THR A 177 3.47 -1.32 -22.85
N LYS A 178 2.60 -0.34 -22.55
CA LYS A 178 1.12 -0.47 -22.63
C LYS A 178 0.38 0.65 -23.34
N GLY A 179 1.09 1.46 -24.13
CA GLY A 179 0.49 2.67 -24.72
C GLY A 179 0.38 3.84 -23.72
N ASN A 180 1.22 3.84 -22.67
CA ASN A 180 1.39 4.90 -21.68
C ASN A 180 0.14 5.35 -20.89
N PRO A 181 -0.63 4.46 -20.24
CA PRO A 181 -1.56 4.92 -19.21
C PRO A 181 -0.79 5.43 -17.98
N ASP A 182 -1.08 6.65 -17.54
CA ASP A 182 -0.54 7.24 -16.31
C ASP A 182 -0.77 6.31 -15.10
N ARG A 183 0.17 6.32 -14.14
CA ARG A 183 0.11 5.43 -12.97
C ARG A 183 -0.41 6.14 -11.75
N LEU A 184 -1.18 5.39 -10.96
CA LEU A 184 -1.66 5.85 -9.66
C LEU A 184 -0.51 6.30 -8.74
N GLY A 185 0.65 5.64 -8.83
CA GLY A 185 1.84 5.95 -8.04
C GLY A 185 2.63 7.17 -8.49
N SER A 186 2.54 7.59 -9.76
CA SER A 186 3.18 8.80 -10.28
C SER A 186 2.24 9.99 -10.22
N ASP A 187 1.02 9.83 -10.72
CA ASP A 187 0.12 10.94 -11.04
C ASP A 187 -1.03 11.09 -10.04
N GLY A 188 -1.23 10.09 -9.17
CA GLY A 188 -2.47 9.97 -8.39
C GLY A 188 -3.63 9.52 -9.29
N PRO A 189 -4.87 9.53 -8.78
CA PRO A 189 -6.03 9.08 -9.55
C PRO A 189 -6.46 10.12 -10.60
N VAL A 190 -6.86 9.65 -11.78
CA VAL A 190 -7.34 10.52 -12.88
C VAL A 190 -8.57 11.32 -12.48
N GLN A 191 -9.47 10.68 -11.71
CA GLN A 191 -10.73 11.25 -11.27
C GLN A 191 -10.70 11.48 -9.76
N VAL A 192 -10.47 12.72 -9.34
CA VAL A 192 -10.47 13.09 -7.91
C VAL A 192 -11.86 13.41 -7.37
N SER A 193 -12.78 13.90 -8.21
CA SER A 193 -14.16 14.16 -7.80
C SER A 193 -14.96 12.84 -7.87
N GLY A 194 -15.55 12.45 -6.74
CA GLY A 194 -16.24 11.15 -6.61
C GLY A 194 -15.44 10.06 -5.88
N LEU A 195 -14.15 10.28 -5.57
CA LEU A 195 -13.43 9.34 -4.70
C LEU A 195 -14.11 9.24 -3.34
N PRO A 196 -14.27 8.01 -2.79
CA PRO A 196 -14.81 7.81 -1.46
C PRO A 196 -14.08 8.68 -0.43
N THR A 197 -14.79 9.24 0.55
CA THR A 197 -14.22 10.14 1.56
C THR A 197 -13.08 9.53 2.39
N LYS A 198 -13.02 8.20 2.44
CA LYS A 198 -11.95 7.42 3.09
C LYS A 198 -10.68 7.26 2.24
N VAL A 199 -10.68 7.70 0.98
CA VAL A 199 -9.49 7.72 0.11
C VAL A 199 -8.81 9.08 0.27
N ILE A 200 -7.58 9.05 0.78
CA ILE A 200 -6.75 10.22 1.05
C ILE A 200 -5.56 10.19 0.10
N LEU A 201 -5.33 11.29 -0.60
CA LEU A 201 -4.23 11.44 -1.55
C LEU A 201 -3.07 12.17 -0.89
N ILE A 202 -1.86 11.63 -1.03
CA ILE A 202 -0.66 12.12 -0.36
C ILE A 202 0.43 12.32 -1.41
N ASP A 203 0.74 13.59 -1.64
CA ASP A 203 1.67 14.06 -2.67
C ASP A 203 3.09 14.15 -2.07
N GLY A 204 3.93 13.18 -2.45
CA GLY A 204 5.30 13.04 -1.97
C GLY A 204 6.34 13.77 -2.82
N ARG A 205 5.94 14.60 -3.80
CA ARG A 205 6.86 15.14 -4.83
C ARG A 205 8.12 15.82 -4.29
N ASN A 206 8.00 16.51 -3.16
CA ASN A 206 9.08 17.31 -2.57
C ASN A 206 10.07 16.45 -1.76
N VAL A 207 9.71 15.19 -1.45
CA VAL A 207 10.45 14.35 -0.49
C VAL A 207 10.77 12.96 -1.02
N ALA A 208 10.22 12.56 -2.16
CA ALA A 208 10.36 11.21 -2.71
C ALA A 208 11.78 10.89 -3.20
N PHE A 209 12.54 11.89 -3.66
CA PHE A 209 13.93 11.72 -4.10
C PHE A 209 14.93 11.62 -2.93
N VAL A 210 14.51 11.94 -1.70
CA VAL A 210 15.38 11.89 -0.52
C VAL A 210 15.68 10.43 -0.17
N GLY A 211 16.95 10.05 -0.21
CA GLY A 211 17.40 8.66 0.00
C GLY A 211 17.18 7.73 -1.20
N ASP A 212 16.56 8.22 -2.28
CA ASP A 212 16.37 7.52 -3.55
C ASP A 212 16.36 8.53 -4.73
N PRO A 213 17.47 9.24 -4.97
CA PRO A 213 17.51 10.33 -5.96
C PRO A 213 17.42 9.84 -7.42
N TRP A 214 17.67 8.55 -7.64
CA TRP A 214 17.70 7.97 -8.97
C TRP A 214 16.32 7.55 -9.46
N THR A 215 15.51 6.92 -8.59
CA THR A 215 14.22 6.37 -8.99
C THR A 215 13.03 7.08 -8.35
N ALA A 216 13.18 7.59 -7.13
CA ALA A 216 12.07 8.12 -6.32
C ALA A 216 10.90 7.12 -6.22
N HIS A 217 11.20 5.82 -6.07
CA HIS A 217 10.22 4.73 -6.03
C HIS A 217 10.20 3.99 -4.68
N GLN A 218 11.30 4.08 -3.92
CA GLN A 218 11.48 3.43 -2.63
C GLN A 218 11.27 4.38 -1.44
N TYR A 219 10.74 5.58 -1.70
CA TYR A 219 10.66 6.68 -0.73
C TYR A 219 9.95 6.34 0.58
N TYR A 220 9.02 5.37 0.59
CA TYR A 220 8.36 4.93 1.82
C TYR A 220 9.33 4.41 2.89
N ARG A 221 10.47 3.84 2.46
CA ARG A 221 11.51 3.30 3.34
C ARG A 221 12.82 4.08 3.31
N THR A 222 13.06 4.89 2.27
CA THR A 222 14.31 5.65 2.12
C THR A 222 14.18 7.12 2.51
N SER A 223 12.99 7.72 2.40
CA SER A 223 12.76 9.12 2.78
C SER A 223 12.34 9.22 4.25
N PRO A 224 13.14 9.85 5.12
CA PRO A 224 12.79 9.99 6.53
C PRO A 224 11.47 10.75 6.75
N ARG A 225 11.15 11.70 5.85
CA ARG A 225 9.90 12.46 5.93
C ARG A 225 8.69 11.61 5.59
N VAL A 226 8.76 10.83 4.50
CA VAL A 226 7.66 9.92 4.17
C VAL A 226 7.51 8.85 5.25
N ALA A 227 8.61 8.32 5.79
CA ALA A 227 8.56 7.35 6.87
C ALA A 227 7.88 7.90 8.13
N LYS A 228 8.19 9.15 8.51
CA LYS A 228 7.53 9.84 9.62
C LYS A 228 6.04 10.07 9.35
N ASP A 229 5.69 10.45 8.14
CA ASP A 229 4.31 10.67 7.71
C ASP A 229 3.48 9.36 7.71
N ILE A 230 4.04 8.27 7.19
CA ILE A 230 3.43 6.93 7.24
C ILE A 230 3.27 6.50 8.70
N THR A 231 4.27 6.74 9.55
CA THR A 231 4.18 6.40 10.99
C THR A 231 3.03 7.16 11.68
N ALA A 232 2.85 8.45 11.38
CA ALA A 232 1.74 9.25 11.88
C ALA A 232 0.39 8.76 11.34
N THR A 233 0.34 8.34 10.07
CA THR A 233 -0.84 7.78 9.43
C THR A 233 -1.25 6.46 10.08
N LEU A 234 -0.30 5.55 10.31
CA LEU A 234 -0.52 4.28 11.01
C LEU A 234 -0.98 4.51 12.45
N ALA A 235 -0.45 5.54 13.13
CA ALA A 235 -0.88 5.95 14.47
C ALA A 235 -2.33 6.51 14.52
N GLY A 236 -2.99 6.67 13.36
CA GLY A 236 -4.38 7.11 13.30
C GLY A 236 -4.57 8.62 13.37
N ILE A 237 -3.49 9.41 13.33
CA ILE A 237 -3.57 10.88 13.40
C ILE A 237 -4.44 11.42 12.24
N PRO A 238 -5.37 12.34 12.50
CA PRO A 238 -6.18 12.95 11.45
C PRO A 238 -5.32 13.58 10.36
N VAL A 239 -5.77 13.48 9.10
CA VAL A 239 -4.98 13.86 7.91
C VAL A 239 -4.47 15.30 7.95
N ASP A 240 -5.28 16.20 8.52
CA ASP A 240 -5.06 17.63 8.68
C ASP A 240 -4.20 18.00 9.90
N GLN A 241 -3.91 17.03 10.76
CA GLN A 241 -3.10 17.19 11.96
C GLN A 241 -1.72 16.55 11.85
N ILE A 242 -1.41 15.87 10.74
CA ILE A 242 -0.08 15.29 10.51
C ILE A 242 0.90 16.42 10.17
N ALA A 243 1.89 16.61 11.03
CA ALA A 243 2.91 17.65 10.88
C ALA A 243 3.68 17.50 9.56
N GLY A 244 3.87 18.62 8.86
CA GLY A 244 4.56 18.67 7.57
C GLY A 244 3.67 18.42 6.36
N ARG A 245 2.36 18.15 6.55
CA ARG A 245 1.38 18.15 5.47
C ARG A 245 0.83 19.54 5.19
N VAL A 246 0.69 19.87 3.91
CA VAL A 246 -0.01 21.07 3.42
C VAL A 246 -1.12 20.63 2.47
N HIS A 247 -2.33 21.13 2.67
CA HIS A 247 -3.45 20.81 1.78
C HIS A 247 -3.25 21.49 0.41
N VAL A 248 -3.43 20.73 -0.67
CA VAL A 248 -3.38 21.18 -2.06
C VAL A 248 -4.77 21.01 -2.66
N PRO A 249 -5.62 22.06 -2.65
CA PRO A 249 -7.03 21.95 -3.02
C PRO A 249 -7.26 21.40 -4.42
N ASP A 250 -6.48 21.85 -5.41
CA ASP A 250 -6.64 21.46 -6.82
C ASP A 250 -6.42 19.96 -7.06
N LEU A 251 -5.59 19.33 -6.22
CA LEU A 251 -5.32 17.90 -6.28
C LEU A 251 -6.19 17.08 -5.31
N ARG A 252 -7.00 17.76 -4.47
CA ARG A 252 -7.68 17.13 -3.31
C ARG A 252 -6.70 16.26 -2.50
N ALA A 253 -5.47 16.74 -2.33
CA ALA A 253 -4.36 15.99 -1.77
C ALA A 253 -3.65 16.74 -0.64
N TRP A 254 -2.86 16.02 0.13
CA TRP A 254 -1.97 16.56 1.14
C TRP A 254 -0.53 16.38 0.71
N ARG A 255 0.21 17.47 0.54
CA ARG A 255 1.62 17.44 0.17
C ARG A 255 2.51 17.34 1.39
N ILE A 256 3.49 16.46 1.36
CA ILE A 256 4.54 16.39 2.38
C ILE A 256 5.62 17.40 2.00
N GLU A 257 5.81 18.42 2.83
CA GLU A 257 6.77 19.48 2.54
C GLU A 257 8.21 19.12 2.89
N ALA A 258 9.14 19.69 2.10
CA ALA A 258 10.57 19.46 2.24
C ALA A 258 11.25 20.32 3.31
N GLY A 259 10.49 21.05 4.15
CA GLY A 259 10.89 21.74 5.38
C GLY A 259 12.26 22.41 5.39
#